data_AF-A0A966QEN7-F1
#
_entry.id   AF-A0A966QEN7-F1
#
_cell.length_a   1.000
_cell.length_b   1.000
_cell.length_c   1.000
_cell.angle_alpha   90.00
_cell.angle_beta   90.00
_cell.angle_gamma   90.00
#
_symmetry.space_group_name_H-M   'P 1'
#
loop_
_entity.id
_entity.type
_entity.pdbx_description
1 polymer ?
#
loop_
_entity_poly.entity_id
_entity_poly.type
_entity_poly.pdbx_seq_one_letter_code
_entity_poly.pdbx_strand_id
1 'polypeptide(L)'
;MSWWRSRSRMHPQRRRQSTRALVLQLVSVLLLGWPAQGAMAPDGSELQRLRLEGPTPGLRERYLQAANEQLYRYWQQEAAKQGKTLSKPQLLFQGDSAQACGVNRVEHPMAFYCPTSQQIAMGLDLRRSAHAARGHSESAILPMDLAVLAHEWGHHVNRELGLGPYRSGFSLTAKQEELAADWRAGTILGWMLKGGWLDVEDFTAAANLMFELGDYELITPDHHGYPKERFAAITQGLATELTPGQRLGAWTLDTPESLSRPIAGDSNRETKTYDVLRFEIDRSGQISTNLLQAVFGTATCLWGNRNQCLGAALQQGKGRAYGRYTQRQLVLHCSDRSFDVSDDNFNLQPINKDGKGQAAVLAGRDC
;
A
#
# COMPACT_ATOMS: atom_id res chain seq x y z
N MET A 1 -75.05 -27.28 -46.75
CA MET A 1 -73.83 -27.92 -47.29
C MET A 1 -72.84 -28.08 -46.14
N SER A 2 -72.83 -29.26 -45.51
CA SER A 2 -71.70 -30.22 -45.42
C SER A 2 -70.67 -29.86 -44.33
N TRP A 3 -70.86 -30.32 -43.08
CA TRP A 3 -70.35 -31.60 -42.49
C TRP A 3 -68.82 -31.57 -42.26
N TRP A 4 -68.24 -31.70 -41.05
CA TRP A 4 -68.12 -32.94 -40.23
C TRP A 4 -67.62 -32.67 -38.77
N ARG A 5 -68.32 -33.26 -37.79
CA ARG A 5 -67.91 -34.10 -36.61
C ARG A 5 -66.83 -33.63 -35.60
N SER A 6 -67.19 -33.41 -34.32
CA SER A 6 -67.25 -34.33 -33.14
C SER A 6 -65.88 -34.52 -32.43
N ARG A 7 -65.68 -34.48 -31.09
CA ARG A 7 -66.48 -34.94 -29.94
C ARG A 7 -66.17 -34.15 -28.64
N SER A 8 -67.14 -34.19 -27.75
CA SER A 8 -67.17 -33.72 -26.36
C SER A 8 -66.51 -34.69 -25.36
N ARG A 9 -66.10 -34.19 -24.19
CA ARG A 9 -66.52 -34.63 -22.83
C ARG A 9 -65.97 -33.63 -21.79
N MET A 10 -66.84 -32.87 -21.12
CA MET A 10 -67.34 -33.08 -19.73
C MET A 10 -66.29 -32.65 -18.68
N HIS A 11 -66.57 -31.88 -17.63
CA HIS A 11 -67.80 -31.32 -17.05
C HIS A 11 -67.40 -30.26 -15.98
N PRO A 12 -68.34 -29.68 -15.20
CA PRO A 12 -68.48 -28.24 -15.00
C PRO A 12 -67.71 -27.69 -13.79
N GLN A 13 -67.57 -26.36 -13.71
CA GLN A 13 -67.55 -25.72 -12.39
C GLN A 13 -68.27 -24.37 -12.38
N ARG A 14 -69.25 -24.32 -11.48
CA ARG A 14 -70.15 -23.21 -11.21
C ARG A 14 -69.43 -22.10 -10.43
N ARG A 15 -69.79 -20.87 -10.84
CA ARG A 15 -70.05 -19.65 -10.07
C ARG A 15 -69.58 -19.56 -8.61
N ARG A 16 -68.77 -18.51 -8.42
CA ARG A 16 -68.56 -17.65 -7.25
C ARG A 16 -69.74 -17.57 -6.27
N GLN A 17 -69.43 -17.64 -4.98
CA GLN A 17 -69.97 -16.77 -3.94
C GLN A 17 -68.96 -16.63 -2.80
N SER A 18 -68.87 -15.42 -2.26
CA SER A 18 -67.93 -15.00 -1.22
C SER A 18 -68.43 -15.39 0.18
N THR A 19 -67.52 -15.89 1.02
CA THR A 19 -67.67 -15.83 2.48
C THR A 19 -66.29 -15.64 3.10
N ARG A 20 -66.18 -14.62 3.95
CA ARG A 20 -65.07 -14.38 4.88
C ARG A 20 -64.85 -15.62 5.74
N ALA A 21 -63.62 -16.11 5.82
CA ALA A 21 -63.17 -16.98 6.90
C ALA A 21 -61.70 -16.70 7.19
N LEU A 22 -61.46 -16.38 8.45
CA LEU A 22 -60.19 -16.25 9.14
C LEU A 22 -59.32 -17.48 8.85
N VAL A 23 -58.12 -17.30 8.29
CA VAL A 23 -57.10 -18.34 8.24
C VAL A 23 -55.88 -17.79 8.97
N LEU A 24 -55.70 -18.25 10.21
CA LEU A 24 -54.39 -18.35 10.82
C LEU A 24 -53.53 -19.22 9.89
N GLN A 25 -52.55 -18.61 9.23
CA GLN A 25 -51.41 -19.35 8.71
C GLN A 25 -50.18 -18.94 9.50
N LEU A 26 -49.82 -19.88 10.39
CA LEU A 26 -48.47 -20.05 10.92
C LEU A 26 -47.48 -20.03 9.75
N VAL A 27 -46.78 -18.91 9.58
CA VAL A 27 -45.49 -18.93 8.89
C VAL A 27 -44.46 -19.32 9.95
N SER A 28 -44.32 -20.61 10.16
CA SER A 28 -43.13 -21.19 10.78
C SER A 28 -41.97 -20.94 9.82
N VAL A 29 -41.33 -19.77 9.94
CA VAL A 29 -40.02 -19.53 9.33
C VAL A 29 -39.09 -20.53 9.98
N LEU A 30 -38.73 -21.56 9.23
CA LEU A 30 -37.53 -22.36 9.44
C LEU A 30 -36.34 -21.39 9.44
N LEU A 31 -36.02 -20.85 10.61
CA LEU A 31 -34.72 -20.29 10.94
C LEU A 31 -33.74 -21.47 10.98
N LEU A 32 -33.45 -22.05 9.82
CA LEU A 32 -32.17 -22.68 9.60
C LEU A 32 -31.16 -21.55 9.73
N GLY A 33 -30.56 -21.47 10.92
CA GLY A 33 -29.53 -20.50 11.23
C GLY A 33 -28.46 -20.57 10.16
N TRP A 34 -28.49 -19.61 9.24
CA TRP A 34 -27.24 -19.16 8.66
C TRP A 34 -26.39 -18.74 9.84
N PRO A 35 -25.17 -19.29 9.99
CA PRO A 35 -24.26 -18.73 10.96
C PRO A 35 -24.17 -17.25 10.59
N ALA A 36 -24.57 -16.39 11.53
CA ALA A 36 -24.14 -15.01 11.50
C ALA A 36 -22.64 -15.10 11.27
N GLN A 37 -22.20 -14.71 10.07
CA GLN A 37 -20.79 -14.56 9.77
C GLN A 37 -20.28 -13.68 10.90
N GLY A 38 -19.50 -14.31 11.79
CA GLY A 38 -19.08 -13.69 13.03
C GLY A 38 -18.52 -12.33 12.69
N ALA A 39 -18.99 -11.30 13.39
CA ALA A 39 -18.41 -9.97 13.28
C ALA A 39 -16.89 -10.12 13.44
N MET A 40 -16.15 -9.93 12.34
CA MET A 40 -14.69 -9.93 12.34
C MET A 40 -14.24 -8.76 13.23
N ALA A 41 -13.68 -9.06 14.40
CA ALA A 41 -12.89 -8.10 15.16
C ALA A 41 -11.70 -7.60 14.30
N PRO A 42 -11.24 -6.34 14.47
CA PRO A 42 -10.47 -5.63 13.45
C PRO A 42 -9.09 -6.24 13.26
N ASP A 43 -8.85 -6.67 12.02
CA ASP A 43 -7.74 -7.50 11.60
C ASP A 43 -6.45 -6.70 11.40
N GLY A 44 -5.62 -6.62 12.43
CA GLY A 44 -4.34 -5.89 12.40
C GLY A 44 -3.75 -5.58 13.78
N SER A 45 -4.50 -5.87 14.85
CA SER A 45 -4.02 -5.79 16.24
C SER A 45 -2.77 -6.62 16.51
N GLU A 46 -2.57 -7.71 15.77
CA GLU A 46 -1.39 -8.57 15.92
C GLU A 46 -0.09 -7.88 15.53
N LEU A 47 -0.10 -7.10 14.45
CA LEU A 47 1.07 -6.35 14.01
C LEU A 47 1.45 -5.28 15.03
N GLN A 48 0.45 -4.55 15.54
CA GLN A 48 0.65 -3.57 16.57
C GLN A 48 1.13 -4.21 17.88
N ARG A 49 0.56 -5.36 18.27
CA ARG A 49 0.99 -6.13 19.44
C ARG A 49 2.46 -6.55 19.33
N LEU A 50 2.84 -7.23 18.25
CA LEU A 50 4.22 -7.67 18.00
C LEU A 50 5.19 -6.48 18.01
N ARG A 51 4.77 -5.34 17.48
CA ARG A 51 5.58 -4.13 17.49
C ARG A 51 5.81 -3.57 18.91
N LEU A 52 4.77 -3.58 19.75
CA LEU A 52 4.82 -3.05 21.12
C LEU A 52 5.49 -4.02 22.10
N GLU A 53 5.55 -5.32 21.80
CA GLU A 53 6.23 -6.34 22.62
C GLU A 53 7.75 -6.10 22.77
N GLY A 54 8.34 -5.26 21.91
CA GLY A 54 9.77 -4.97 21.95
C GLY A 54 10.66 -6.08 21.36
N PRO A 55 11.99 -5.90 21.35
CA PRO A 55 12.91 -6.81 20.68
C PRO A 55 12.94 -8.18 21.36
N THR A 56 12.47 -9.20 20.65
CA THR A 56 12.49 -10.60 21.09
C THR A 56 13.04 -11.48 19.97
N PRO A 57 13.65 -12.64 20.28
CA PRO A 57 14.18 -13.54 19.25
C PRO A 57 13.12 -13.89 18.21
N GLY A 58 13.44 -13.76 16.92
CA GLY A 58 12.51 -14.05 15.81
C GLY A 58 11.37 -13.05 15.63
N LEU A 59 11.41 -11.87 16.27
CA LEU A 59 10.38 -10.83 16.14
C LEU A 59 10.05 -10.50 14.69
N ARG A 60 11.08 -10.27 13.87
CA ARG A 60 10.94 -9.92 12.45
C ARG A 60 10.16 -10.98 11.67
N GLU A 61 10.50 -12.26 11.85
CA GLU A 61 9.84 -13.36 11.14
C GLU A 61 8.37 -13.49 11.56
N ARG A 62 8.07 -13.43 12.86
CA ARG A 62 6.68 -13.46 13.35
C ARG A 62 5.88 -12.27 12.83
N TYR A 63 6.47 -11.08 12.80
CA TYR A 63 5.84 -9.88 12.26
C TYR A 63 5.55 -10.02 10.76
N LEU A 64 6.52 -10.50 9.97
CA LEU A 64 6.33 -10.74 8.54
C LEU A 64 5.31 -11.84 8.25
N GLN A 65 5.25 -12.90 9.08
CA GLN A 65 4.21 -13.93 8.98
C GLN A 65 2.82 -13.38 9.29
N ALA A 66 2.68 -12.56 10.33
CA ALA A 66 1.43 -11.87 10.64
C ALA A 66 1.03 -10.91 9.50
N ALA A 67 1.99 -10.18 8.93
CA ALA A 67 1.76 -9.29 7.80
C ALA A 67 1.31 -10.06 6.54
N ASN A 68 1.92 -11.22 6.27
CA ASN A 68 1.54 -12.11 5.17
C ASN A 68 0.08 -12.55 5.27
N GLU A 69 -0.41 -12.81 6.48
CA GLU A 69 -1.81 -13.15 6.72
C GLU A 69 -2.73 -11.96 6.43
N GLN A 70 -2.37 -10.75 6.84
CA GLN A 70 -3.13 -9.53 6.54
C GLN A 70 -3.20 -9.24 5.03
N LEU A 71 -2.06 -9.31 4.37
CA LEU A 71 -1.91 -9.15 2.92
C LEU A 71 -2.78 -10.15 2.17
N TYR A 72 -2.75 -11.42 2.58
CA TYR A 72 -3.58 -12.45 1.98
C TYR A 72 -5.06 -12.14 2.12
N ARG A 73 -5.52 -11.78 3.32
CA ARG A 73 -6.94 -11.50 3.57
C ARG A 73 -7.44 -10.34 2.74
N TYR A 74 -6.68 -9.24 2.71
CA TYR A 74 -7.01 -8.08 1.88
C TYR A 74 -7.11 -8.47 0.40
N TRP A 75 -6.04 -9.04 -0.16
CA TRP A 75 -6.00 -9.33 -1.59
C TRP A 75 -6.97 -10.43 -2.00
N GLN A 76 -7.23 -11.43 -1.14
CA GLN A 76 -8.25 -12.45 -1.38
C GLN A 76 -9.65 -11.83 -1.43
N GLN A 77 -9.95 -10.82 -0.61
CA GLN A 77 -11.21 -10.08 -0.70
C GLN A 77 -11.29 -9.29 -2.01
N GLU A 78 -10.23 -8.59 -2.41
CA GLU A 78 -10.18 -7.87 -3.69
C GLU A 78 -10.30 -8.81 -4.91
N ALA A 79 -9.69 -9.98 -4.86
CA ALA A 79 -9.82 -11.00 -5.89
C ALA A 79 -11.25 -11.56 -5.97
N ALA A 80 -11.89 -11.80 -4.83
CA ALA A 80 -13.26 -12.29 -4.78
C ALA A 80 -14.26 -11.31 -5.43
N LYS A 81 -14.03 -9.99 -5.32
CA LYS A 81 -14.81 -8.97 -6.05
C LYS A 81 -14.73 -9.13 -7.57
N GLN A 82 -13.66 -9.75 -8.07
CA GLN A 82 -13.45 -10.05 -9.49
C GLN A 82 -13.83 -11.49 -9.85
N GLY A 83 -14.47 -12.24 -8.95
CA GLY A 83 -14.80 -13.65 -9.16
C GLY A 83 -13.57 -14.57 -9.20
N LYS A 84 -12.45 -14.13 -8.63
CA LYS A 84 -11.18 -14.88 -8.57
C LYS A 84 -10.86 -15.35 -7.15
N THR A 85 -10.02 -16.36 -7.06
CA THR A 85 -9.44 -16.86 -5.80
C THR A 85 -7.93 -16.70 -5.87
N LEU A 86 -7.32 -16.22 -4.79
CA LEU A 86 -5.86 -16.14 -4.66
C LEU A 86 -5.34 -17.26 -3.77
N SER A 87 -4.19 -17.80 -4.14
CA SER A 87 -3.37 -18.59 -3.24
C SER A 87 -2.59 -17.67 -2.32
N LYS A 88 -2.37 -18.08 -1.06
CA LYS A 88 -1.45 -17.36 -0.19
C LYS A 88 -0.01 -17.77 -0.53
N PRO A 89 0.88 -16.87 -0.99
CA PRO A 89 2.29 -17.16 -1.13
C PRO A 89 2.93 -17.57 0.19
N GLN A 90 3.82 -18.55 0.11
CA GLN A 90 4.65 -18.97 1.24
C GLN A 90 5.79 -17.98 1.42
N LEU A 91 6.05 -17.56 2.67
CA LEU A 91 7.25 -16.81 3.01
C LEU A 91 8.44 -17.74 3.17
N LEU A 92 9.58 -17.30 2.63
CA LEU A 92 10.90 -17.90 2.80
C LEU A 92 11.81 -16.90 3.52
N PHE A 93 12.54 -17.37 4.51
CA PHE A 93 13.49 -16.58 5.29
C PHE A 93 14.92 -17.03 5.01
N GLN A 94 15.88 -16.40 5.69
CA GLN A 94 17.29 -16.71 5.50
C GLN A 94 17.58 -18.19 5.79
N GLY A 95 18.20 -18.86 4.81
CA GLY A 95 18.50 -20.29 4.86
C GLY A 95 17.51 -21.19 4.12
N ASP A 96 16.30 -20.71 3.81
CA ASP A 96 15.33 -21.44 2.99
C ASP A 96 15.77 -21.51 1.52
N SER A 97 15.02 -22.22 0.67
CA SER A 97 15.31 -22.34 -0.77
C SER A 97 14.08 -22.06 -1.63
N ALA A 98 14.29 -21.42 -2.79
CA ALA A 98 13.29 -21.22 -3.83
C ALA A 98 13.76 -21.88 -5.13
N GLN A 99 13.82 -23.22 -5.11
CA GLN A 99 14.40 -24.02 -6.21
C GLN A 99 13.70 -23.81 -7.55
N ALA A 100 12.39 -23.56 -7.56
CA ALA A 100 11.61 -23.29 -8.78
C ALA A 100 12.05 -22.00 -9.49
N CYS A 101 12.76 -21.13 -8.78
CA CYS A 101 13.40 -19.92 -9.28
C CYS A 101 14.94 -20.03 -9.21
N GLY A 102 15.52 -21.24 -9.15
CA GLY A 102 16.97 -21.44 -9.17
C GLY A 102 17.73 -20.91 -7.94
N VAL A 103 17.04 -20.57 -6.85
CA VAL A 103 17.67 -20.09 -5.61
C VAL A 103 17.84 -21.24 -4.64
N ASN A 104 19.08 -21.70 -4.50
CA ASN A 104 19.42 -22.81 -3.60
C ASN A 104 19.39 -22.42 -2.13
N ARG A 105 19.66 -21.14 -1.81
CA ARG A 105 19.63 -20.61 -0.45
C ARG A 105 19.26 -19.12 -0.47
N VAL A 106 18.24 -18.75 0.29
CA VAL A 106 17.82 -17.37 0.51
C VAL A 106 18.81 -16.74 1.49
N GLU A 107 19.41 -15.62 1.08
CA GLU A 107 20.41 -14.90 1.86
C GLU A 107 20.27 -13.40 1.66
N HIS A 108 20.83 -12.60 2.56
CA HIS A 108 20.95 -11.16 2.34
C HIS A 108 21.75 -10.87 1.04
N PRO A 109 21.34 -9.91 0.19
CA PRO A 109 20.25 -8.95 0.37
C PRO A 109 18.93 -9.32 -0.35
N MET A 110 18.58 -10.60 -0.48
CA MET A 110 17.45 -11.02 -1.33
C MET A 110 16.08 -10.65 -0.73
N ALA A 111 15.29 -9.88 -1.48
CA ALA A 111 13.84 -9.85 -1.40
C ALA A 111 13.27 -10.06 -2.81
N PHE A 112 12.38 -11.04 -2.99
CA PHE A 112 11.79 -11.31 -4.31
C PHE A 112 10.53 -12.19 -4.22
N TYR A 113 9.64 -12.02 -5.19
CA TYR A 113 8.58 -12.96 -5.52
C TYR A 113 9.02 -13.98 -6.59
N CYS A 114 8.85 -15.26 -6.31
CA CYS A 114 9.06 -16.37 -7.24
C CYS A 114 7.74 -16.76 -7.93
N PRO A 115 7.53 -16.42 -9.20
CA PRO A 115 6.24 -16.64 -9.87
C PRO A 115 5.94 -18.12 -10.18
N THR A 116 6.96 -18.98 -10.24
CA THR A 116 6.80 -20.41 -10.59
C THR A 116 6.33 -21.24 -9.41
N SER A 117 6.76 -20.91 -8.19
CA SER A 117 6.32 -21.59 -6.94
C SER A 117 5.39 -20.74 -6.09
N GLN A 118 5.08 -19.50 -6.48
CA GLN A 118 4.30 -18.55 -5.69
C GLN A 118 4.88 -18.36 -4.27
N GLN A 119 6.19 -18.16 -4.18
CA GLN A 119 6.91 -17.95 -2.91
C GLN A 119 7.44 -16.53 -2.82
N ILE A 120 7.54 -15.97 -1.62
CA ILE A 120 8.15 -14.66 -1.36
C ILE A 120 9.34 -14.86 -0.44
N ALA A 121 10.54 -14.49 -0.89
CA ALA A 121 11.75 -14.52 -0.07
C ALA A 121 11.97 -13.18 0.64
N MET A 122 12.23 -13.24 1.94
CA MET A 122 12.46 -12.08 2.82
C MET A 122 13.83 -12.18 3.54
N GLY A 123 14.90 -12.33 2.76
CA GLY A 123 16.28 -12.41 3.25
C GLY A 123 16.98 -11.05 3.41
N LEU A 124 16.36 -9.95 2.94
CA LEU A 124 16.90 -8.59 3.04
C LEU A 124 17.10 -8.18 4.51
N ASP A 125 18.25 -7.57 4.80
CA ASP A 125 18.54 -6.90 6.07
C ASP A 125 18.63 -5.40 5.81
N LEU A 126 17.56 -4.70 6.17
CA LEU A 126 17.42 -3.27 5.91
C LEU A 126 18.46 -2.42 6.63
N ARG A 127 18.93 -2.83 7.83
CA ARG A 127 19.96 -2.06 8.56
C ARG A 127 21.27 -1.99 7.78
N ARG A 128 21.58 -3.08 7.06
CA ARG A 128 22.79 -3.20 6.25
C ARG A 128 22.63 -2.55 4.88
N SER A 129 21.42 -2.56 4.33
CA SER A 129 21.17 -2.13 2.95
C SER A 129 20.66 -0.70 2.79
N ALA A 130 19.82 -0.20 3.69
CA ALA A 130 19.11 1.06 3.51
C ALA A 130 19.53 2.13 4.53
N HIS A 131 19.84 3.33 4.04
CA HIS A 131 20.11 4.51 4.85
C HIS A 131 18.89 4.87 5.71
N ALA A 132 17.67 4.82 5.16
CA ALA A 132 16.42 5.09 5.87
C ALA A 132 16.21 4.18 7.10
N ALA A 133 16.84 3.00 7.14
CA ALA A 133 16.75 2.07 8.26
C ALA A 133 17.92 2.19 9.27
N ARG A 134 18.95 2.98 8.98
CA ARG A 134 20.11 3.14 9.89
C ARG A 134 19.69 3.85 11.17
N GLY A 135 20.16 3.36 12.31
CA GLY A 135 19.89 3.96 13.63
C GLY A 135 18.51 3.65 14.22
N HIS A 136 17.57 3.08 13.45
CA HIS A 136 16.27 2.65 13.96
C HIS A 136 16.38 1.44 14.89
N SER A 137 15.48 1.29 15.87
CA SER A 137 15.36 0.05 16.68
C SER A 137 14.81 -1.11 15.86
N GLU A 138 14.89 -2.35 16.36
CA GLU A 138 14.37 -3.51 15.61
C GLU A 138 12.86 -3.38 15.36
N SER A 139 12.12 -2.94 16.38
CA SER A 139 10.68 -2.68 16.26
C SER A 139 10.35 -1.55 15.29
N ALA A 140 11.19 -0.52 15.19
CA ALA A 140 10.98 0.61 14.28
C ALA A 140 11.28 0.28 12.80
N ILE A 141 11.96 -0.83 12.52
CA ILE A 141 12.24 -1.29 11.14
C ILE A 141 11.10 -2.17 10.60
N LEU A 142 10.28 -2.76 11.46
CA LEU A 142 9.20 -3.66 11.05
C LEU A 142 8.23 -3.05 10.01
N PRO A 143 7.83 -1.77 10.06
CA PRO A 143 7.01 -1.15 9.00
C PRO A 143 7.71 -1.06 7.65
N MET A 144 9.02 -0.86 7.65
CA MET A 144 9.83 -0.86 6.44
C MET A 144 9.93 -2.28 5.86
N ASP A 145 10.10 -3.30 6.71
CA ASP A 145 10.02 -4.71 6.30
C ASP A 145 8.64 -5.07 5.73
N LEU A 146 7.55 -4.56 6.33
CA LEU A 146 6.19 -4.69 5.81
C LEU A 146 6.05 -4.05 4.42
N ALA A 147 6.65 -2.88 4.19
CA ALA A 147 6.59 -2.22 2.89
C ALA A 147 7.27 -3.04 1.78
N VAL A 148 8.44 -3.63 2.09
CA VAL A 148 9.13 -4.57 1.19
C VAL A 148 8.26 -5.79 0.93
N LEU A 149 7.71 -6.42 1.98
CA LEU A 149 6.81 -7.56 1.81
C LEU A 149 5.57 -7.21 0.97
N ALA A 150 4.97 -6.03 1.19
CA ALA A 150 3.81 -5.57 0.45
C ALA A 150 4.12 -5.33 -1.03
N HIS A 151 5.34 -4.89 -1.36
CA HIS A 151 5.84 -4.79 -2.72
C HIS A 151 5.99 -6.18 -3.37
N GLU A 152 6.60 -7.15 -2.70
CA GLU A 152 6.70 -8.52 -3.24
C GLU A 152 5.33 -9.20 -3.42
N TRP A 153 4.41 -8.93 -2.49
CA TRP A 153 3.00 -9.29 -2.68
C TRP A 153 2.38 -8.59 -3.88
N GLY A 154 2.77 -7.36 -4.16
CA GLY A 154 2.40 -6.62 -5.36
C GLY A 154 2.67 -7.42 -6.63
N HIS A 155 3.86 -8.03 -6.76
CA HIS A 155 4.18 -8.93 -7.88
C HIS A 155 3.29 -10.18 -7.94
N HIS A 156 3.01 -10.79 -6.79
CA HIS A 156 2.07 -11.91 -6.74
C HIS A 156 0.69 -11.50 -7.28
N VAL A 157 0.16 -10.37 -6.81
CA VAL A 157 -1.16 -9.91 -7.24
C VAL A 157 -1.15 -9.37 -8.67
N ASN A 158 -0.05 -8.80 -9.15
CA ASN A 158 0.13 -8.46 -10.56
C ASN A 158 -0.01 -9.69 -11.46
N ARG A 159 0.59 -10.82 -11.06
CA ARG A 159 0.47 -12.08 -11.81
C ARG A 159 -0.96 -12.61 -11.83
N GLU A 160 -1.66 -12.56 -10.71
CA GLU A 160 -2.99 -13.17 -10.57
C GLU A 160 -4.14 -12.26 -11.05
N LEU A 161 -4.01 -10.95 -10.84
CA LEU A 161 -5.06 -9.94 -11.09
C LEU A 161 -4.69 -8.94 -12.19
N GLY A 162 -3.44 -8.93 -12.69
CA GLY A 162 -2.94 -7.95 -13.66
C GLY A 162 -2.39 -6.67 -13.00
N LEU A 163 -1.85 -5.77 -13.82
CA LEU A 163 -1.10 -4.58 -13.36
C LEU A 163 -1.96 -3.37 -12.93
N GLY A 164 -3.29 -3.51 -12.89
CA GLY A 164 -4.19 -2.40 -12.59
C GLY A 164 -3.96 -1.19 -13.51
N PRO A 165 -3.74 0.03 -12.97
CA PRO A 165 -3.60 1.25 -13.77
C PRO A 165 -2.28 1.31 -14.58
N TYR A 166 -1.32 0.44 -14.31
CA TYR A 166 -0.02 0.42 -15.00
C TYR A 166 -0.01 -0.43 -16.27
N ARG A 167 -1.16 -0.97 -16.66
CA ARG A 167 -1.33 -1.65 -17.94
C ARG A 167 -1.39 -0.61 -19.07
N SER A 168 -0.26 -0.30 -19.70
CA SER A 168 -0.23 0.56 -20.89
C SER A 168 0.68 0.01 -22.00
N GLY A 169 0.29 0.20 -23.26
CA GLY A 169 1.04 -0.25 -24.44
C GLY A 169 0.86 -1.73 -24.82
N PHE A 170 1.52 -2.13 -25.91
CA PHE A 170 1.48 -3.50 -26.44
C PHE A 170 2.49 -4.46 -25.76
N SER A 171 3.49 -3.93 -25.05
CA SER A 171 4.51 -4.71 -24.33
C SER A 171 4.61 -4.23 -22.89
N LEU A 172 4.58 -5.18 -21.95
CA LEU A 172 4.83 -4.94 -20.53
C LEU A 172 6.34 -4.74 -20.31
N THR A 173 6.72 -3.64 -19.66
CA THR A 173 8.11 -3.34 -19.29
C THR A 173 8.36 -3.76 -17.83
N ALA A 174 9.60 -4.11 -17.47
CA ALA A 174 9.97 -4.39 -16.07
C ALA A 174 9.57 -3.21 -15.16
N LYS A 175 9.80 -1.98 -15.62
CA LYS A 175 9.34 -0.77 -14.94
C LYS A 175 7.84 -0.75 -14.62
N GLN A 176 6.97 -1.19 -15.52
CA GLN A 176 5.52 -1.21 -15.25
C GLN A 176 5.15 -2.25 -14.20
N GLU A 177 5.82 -3.40 -14.22
CA GLU A 177 5.66 -4.45 -13.20
C GLU A 177 6.03 -3.92 -11.81
N GLU A 178 7.18 -3.25 -11.70
CA GLU A 178 7.68 -2.65 -10.45
C GLU A 178 6.77 -1.52 -9.94
N LEU A 179 6.37 -0.60 -10.82
CA LEU A 179 5.47 0.49 -10.42
C LEU A 179 4.07 -0.02 -10.04
N ALA A 180 3.60 -1.11 -10.68
CA ALA A 180 2.36 -1.76 -10.27
C ALA A 180 2.50 -2.41 -8.89
N ALA A 181 3.65 -3.03 -8.58
CA ALA A 181 3.94 -3.59 -7.27
C ALA A 181 4.01 -2.50 -6.18
N ASP A 182 4.65 -1.36 -6.46
CA ASP A 182 4.67 -0.18 -5.60
C ASP A 182 3.29 0.41 -5.34
N TRP A 183 2.45 0.50 -6.38
CA TRP A 183 1.06 0.93 -6.24
C TRP A 183 0.24 -0.01 -5.35
N ARG A 184 0.46 -1.32 -5.44
CA ARG A 184 -0.16 -2.30 -4.56
C ARG A 184 0.35 -2.19 -3.12
N ALA A 185 1.64 -1.96 -2.93
CA ALA A 185 2.20 -1.68 -1.62
C ALA A 185 1.54 -0.44 -1.00
N GLY A 186 1.43 0.66 -1.75
CA GLY A 186 0.74 1.87 -1.33
C GLY A 186 -0.74 1.64 -0.97
N THR A 187 -1.44 0.81 -1.73
CA THR A 187 -2.82 0.40 -1.46
C THR A 187 -2.93 -0.26 -0.08
N ILE A 188 -2.06 -1.23 0.21
CA ILE A 188 -2.03 -1.91 1.51
C ILE A 188 -1.70 -0.95 2.65
N LEU A 189 -0.70 -0.10 2.49
CA LEU A 189 -0.33 0.88 3.51
C LEU A 189 -1.49 1.83 3.80
N GLY A 190 -2.25 2.23 2.77
CA GLY A 190 -3.46 3.05 2.90
C GLY A 190 -4.59 2.33 3.65
N TRP A 191 -4.84 1.07 3.32
CA TRP A 191 -5.80 0.23 4.03
C TRP A 191 -5.44 0.07 5.52
N MET A 192 -4.15 -0.13 5.83
CA MET A 192 -3.68 -0.27 7.20
C MET A 192 -3.72 1.05 8.00
N LEU A 193 -3.40 2.18 7.36
CA LEU A 193 -3.58 3.52 7.94
C LEU A 193 -5.05 3.80 8.27
N LYS A 194 -5.96 3.48 7.34
CA LYS A 194 -7.41 3.60 7.52
C LYS A 194 -7.92 2.71 8.66
N GLY A 195 -7.37 1.52 8.81
CA GLY A 195 -7.66 0.58 9.89
C GLY A 195 -7.04 0.95 11.24
N GLY A 196 -6.09 1.88 11.27
CA GLY A 196 -5.35 2.26 12.49
C GLY A 196 -4.32 1.22 12.94
N TRP A 197 -3.83 0.37 12.04
CA TRP A 197 -2.81 -0.66 12.32
C TRP A 197 -1.40 -0.24 11.91
N LEU A 198 -1.31 0.84 11.15
CA LEU A 198 -0.08 1.51 10.77
C LEU A 198 -0.25 2.99 11.12
N ASP A 199 0.67 3.55 11.89
CA ASP A 199 0.63 4.98 12.22
C ASP A 199 1.29 5.81 11.10
N VAL A 200 1.01 7.11 11.06
CA VAL A 200 1.51 8.00 10.01
C VAL A 200 3.04 8.04 9.99
N GLU A 201 3.68 8.08 11.14
CA GLU A 201 5.13 8.08 11.28
C GLU A 201 5.75 6.85 10.60
N ASP A 202 5.10 5.69 10.74
CA ASP A 202 5.54 4.42 10.16
C ASP A 202 5.37 4.35 8.66
N PHE A 203 4.23 4.86 8.20
CA PHE A 203 3.99 5.06 6.78
C PHE A 203 5.07 5.97 6.18
N THR A 204 5.42 7.08 6.83
CA THR A 204 6.45 7.97 6.28
C THR A 204 7.82 7.31 6.24
N ALA A 205 8.19 6.50 7.24
CA ALA A 205 9.43 5.72 7.23
C ALA A 205 9.44 4.69 6.08
N ALA A 206 8.34 3.96 5.89
CA ALA A 206 8.16 3.02 4.78
C ALA A 206 8.26 3.73 3.42
N ALA A 207 7.59 4.87 3.25
CA ALA A 207 7.62 5.64 2.00
C ALA A 207 9.01 6.21 1.70
N ASN A 208 9.75 6.66 2.73
CA ASN A 208 11.14 7.10 2.60
C ASN A 208 12.04 5.96 2.11
N LEU A 209 11.90 4.76 2.69
CA LEU A 209 12.61 3.57 2.22
C LEU A 209 12.29 3.29 0.75
N MET A 210 11.03 3.23 0.38
CA MET A 210 10.65 2.87 -1.00
C MET A 210 11.14 3.89 -2.04
N PHE A 211 11.22 5.18 -1.69
CA PHE A 211 11.90 6.17 -2.53
C PHE A 211 13.40 5.86 -2.65
N GLU A 212 14.07 5.56 -1.54
CA GLU A 212 15.51 5.22 -1.53
C GLU A 212 15.84 4.01 -2.42
N LEU A 213 14.92 3.04 -2.49
CA LEU A 213 15.07 1.82 -3.28
C LEU A 213 14.90 2.03 -4.80
N GLY A 214 14.58 3.23 -5.28
CA GLY A 214 14.50 3.52 -6.72
C GLY A 214 15.85 3.50 -7.44
N ASP A 215 15.79 3.30 -8.76
CA ASP A 215 16.98 3.32 -9.62
C ASP A 215 17.34 4.76 -10.03
N TYR A 216 18.55 5.20 -9.72
CA TYR A 216 18.99 6.58 -9.93
C TYR A 216 19.63 6.82 -11.32
N GLU A 217 19.95 5.78 -12.11
CA GLU A 217 20.57 5.93 -13.43
C GLU A 217 20.23 4.82 -14.46
N LEU A 218 20.13 5.27 -15.72
CA LEU A 218 20.07 4.59 -17.04
C LEU A 218 18.98 3.55 -17.33
N ILE A 219 18.38 3.73 -18.52
CA ILE A 219 17.39 2.87 -19.19
C ILE A 219 18.05 1.51 -19.52
N THR A 220 18.04 0.59 -18.57
CA THR A 220 18.19 -0.84 -18.85
C THR A 220 16.80 -1.45 -19.03
N PRO A 221 16.66 -2.58 -19.75
CA PRO A 221 15.41 -3.34 -19.81
C PRO A 221 14.83 -3.69 -18.42
N ASP A 222 15.69 -3.69 -17.40
CA ASP A 222 15.41 -4.07 -16.01
C ASP A 222 15.37 -2.85 -15.07
N HIS A 223 15.07 -1.66 -15.58
CA HIS A 223 15.01 -0.44 -14.76
C HIS A 223 13.78 -0.44 -13.83
N HIS A 224 13.99 -0.38 -12.52
CA HIS A 224 12.94 -0.53 -11.49
C HIS A 224 12.13 0.76 -11.23
N GLY A 225 12.25 1.74 -12.12
CA GLY A 225 11.61 3.04 -12.00
C GLY A 225 12.47 4.04 -11.23
N TYR A 226 12.36 5.32 -11.61
CA TYR A 226 13.08 6.37 -10.90
C TYR A 226 12.46 6.56 -9.50
N PRO A 227 13.23 6.98 -8.48
CA PRO A 227 12.73 7.22 -7.11
C PRO A 227 11.42 8.00 -7.04
N LYS A 228 11.30 9.07 -7.84
CA LYS A 228 10.07 9.88 -7.91
C LYS A 228 8.87 9.11 -8.48
N GLU A 229 9.10 8.22 -9.43
CA GLU A 229 8.05 7.39 -10.04
C GLU A 229 7.57 6.32 -9.07
N ARG A 230 8.50 5.67 -8.37
CA ARG A 230 8.20 4.69 -7.32
C ARG A 230 7.38 5.33 -6.19
N PHE A 231 7.82 6.50 -5.71
CA PHE A 231 7.07 7.26 -4.72
C PHE A 231 5.67 7.67 -5.23
N ALA A 232 5.57 8.14 -6.48
CA ALA A 232 4.28 8.47 -7.08
C ALA A 232 3.36 7.23 -7.19
N ALA A 233 3.91 6.05 -7.46
CA ALA A 233 3.12 4.83 -7.48
C ALA A 233 2.56 4.47 -6.11
N ILE A 234 3.39 4.56 -5.06
CA ILE A 234 2.95 4.33 -3.68
C ILE A 234 1.85 5.32 -3.28
N THR A 235 2.02 6.61 -3.55
CA THR A 235 1.01 7.62 -3.16
C THR A 235 -0.27 7.52 -4.00
N GLN A 236 -0.18 7.08 -5.25
CA GLN A 236 -1.37 6.70 -6.05
C GLN A 236 -2.08 5.49 -5.45
N GLY A 237 -1.34 4.50 -4.98
CA GLY A 237 -1.89 3.34 -4.26
C GLY A 237 -2.60 3.76 -2.98
N LEU A 238 -1.93 4.58 -2.18
CA LEU A 238 -2.46 5.15 -0.94
C LEU A 238 -3.81 5.85 -1.16
N ALA A 239 -3.90 6.64 -2.24
CA ALA A 239 -5.10 7.38 -2.62
C ALA A 239 -6.27 6.51 -3.09
N THR A 240 -6.07 5.20 -3.29
CA THR A 240 -7.19 4.27 -3.54
C THR A 240 -7.95 3.93 -2.26
N GLU A 241 -7.30 4.03 -1.11
CA GLU A 241 -7.88 3.69 0.20
C GLU A 241 -8.25 4.90 1.04
N LEU A 242 -7.53 6.01 0.83
CA LEU A 242 -7.64 7.24 1.61
C LEU A 242 -8.12 8.42 0.78
N THR A 243 -8.84 9.33 1.42
CA THR A 243 -9.33 10.57 0.80
C THR A 243 -8.76 11.81 1.48
N PRO A 244 -8.41 12.89 0.75
CA PRO A 244 -8.07 14.16 1.37
C PRO A 244 -9.13 14.63 2.37
N GLY A 245 -8.70 15.12 3.53
CA GLY A 245 -9.53 15.45 4.69
C GLY A 245 -9.76 14.29 5.66
N GLN A 246 -9.37 13.06 5.32
CA GLN A 246 -9.51 11.91 6.21
C GLN A 246 -8.53 11.99 7.39
N ARG A 247 -9.05 11.73 8.60
CA ARG A 247 -8.24 11.66 9.83
C ARG A 247 -7.58 10.29 9.99
N LEU A 248 -6.31 10.30 10.36
CA LEU A 248 -5.44 9.16 10.59
C LEU A 248 -4.81 9.31 11.99
N GLY A 249 -5.59 8.99 13.02
CA GLY A 249 -5.24 9.34 14.40
C GLY A 249 -5.21 10.85 14.63
N ALA A 250 -4.07 11.38 15.09
CA ALA A 250 -3.87 12.81 15.29
C ALA A 250 -3.63 13.59 13.99
N TRP A 251 -3.27 12.89 12.91
CA TRP A 251 -2.96 13.47 11.61
C TRP A 251 -4.19 13.53 10.70
N THR A 252 -4.15 14.39 9.70
CA THR A 252 -5.13 14.49 8.61
C THR A 252 -4.38 14.42 7.30
N LEU A 253 -4.85 13.60 6.36
CA LEU A 253 -4.32 13.55 5.00
C LEU A 253 -4.80 14.79 4.25
N ASP A 254 -3.90 15.72 3.89
CA ASP A 254 -4.29 16.94 3.17
C ASP A 254 -4.20 16.77 1.66
N THR A 255 -3.16 16.06 1.20
CA THR A 255 -2.96 15.65 -0.19
C THR A 255 -2.37 14.24 -0.21
N PRO A 256 -2.29 13.54 -1.35
CA PRO A 256 -1.64 12.23 -1.43
C PRO A 256 -0.17 12.21 -0.97
N GLU A 257 0.49 13.37 -0.81
CA GLU A 257 1.90 13.50 -0.41
C GLU A 257 2.11 14.37 0.86
N SER A 258 1.04 14.78 1.55
CA SER A 258 1.16 15.69 2.70
C SER A 258 0.12 15.45 3.78
N LEU A 259 0.55 15.54 5.03
CA LEU A 259 -0.31 15.39 6.21
C LEU A 259 -0.14 16.57 7.16
N SER A 260 -1.16 16.86 7.94
CA SER A 260 -1.15 17.89 8.98
C SER A 260 -1.72 17.41 10.30
N ARG A 261 -1.21 17.96 11.39
CA ARG A 261 -1.77 17.84 12.74
C ARG A 261 -1.82 19.25 13.34
N PRO A 262 -3.00 19.76 13.76
CA PRO A 262 -3.07 21.06 14.40
C PRO A 262 -2.31 21.06 15.73
N ILE A 263 -1.63 22.16 16.03
CA ILE A 263 -0.91 22.31 17.30
C ILE A 263 -1.92 22.66 18.40
N ALA A 264 -1.95 21.83 19.44
CA ALA A 264 -2.85 22.02 20.57
C ALA A 264 -2.59 23.36 21.26
N GLY A 265 -3.67 24.08 21.60
CA GLY A 265 -3.58 25.37 22.29
C GLY A 265 -3.46 26.59 21.37
N ASP A 266 -3.40 26.41 20.04
CA ASP A 266 -3.53 27.54 19.10
C ASP A 266 -4.99 28.05 19.07
N SER A 267 -5.28 29.01 19.94
CA SER A 267 -6.56 29.71 19.97
C SER A 267 -6.60 30.93 19.05
N ASN A 268 -5.54 31.20 18.29
CA ASN A 268 -5.51 32.36 17.42
C ASN A 268 -6.57 32.18 16.30
N ARG A 269 -7.32 33.26 16.07
CA ARG A 269 -8.32 33.31 14.99
C ARG A 269 -7.72 33.86 13.69
N GLU A 270 -6.63 34.60 13.78
CA GLU A 270 -5.95 35.20 12.63
C GLU A 270 -4.94 34.23 12.01
N THR A 271 -4.24 33.45 12.85
CA THR A 271 -3.30 32.42 12.42
C THR A 271 -3.75 31.03 12.85
N LYS A 272 -3.38 30.02 12.06
CA LYS A 272 -3.54 28.60 12.40
C LYS A 272 -2.23 27.87 12.23
N THR A 273 -1.82 27.11 13.23
CA THR A 273 -0.52 26.44 13.27
C THR A 273 -0.66 24.92 13.22
N TYR A 274 0.13 24.28 12.37
CA TYR A 274 0.13 22.85 12.16
C TYR A 274 1.54 22.29 12.22
N ASP A 275 1.70 21.10 12.83
CA ASP A 275 2.75 20.19 12.40
C ASP A 275 2.36 19.67 11.01
N VAL A 276 3.29 19.70 10.05
CA VAL A 276 3.08 19.17 8.71
C VAL A 276 4.16 18.17 8.35
N LEU A 277 3.75 17.07 7.72
CA LEU A 277 4.63 16.10 7.08
C LEU A 277 4.53 16.31 5.57
N ARG A 278 5.65 16.63 4.93
CA ARG A 278 5.72 16.92 3.49
C ARG A 278 6.84 16.12 2.86
N PHE A 279 6.56 15.44 1.74
CA PHE A 279 7.63 14.76 1.02
C PHE A 279 8.49 15.76 0.23
N GLU A 280 9.76 15.85 0.60
CA GLU A 280 10.75 16.75 0.02
C GLU A 280 11.86 15.96 -0.64
N ILE A 281 12.31 16.43 -1.81
CA ILE A 281 13.47 15.88 -2.51
C ILE A 281 14.60 16.89 -2.39
N ASP A 282 15.57 16.58 -1.55
CA ASP A 282 16.80 17.32 -1.43
C ASP A 282 17.73 16.99 -2.61
N ARG A 283 18.06 18.02 -3.39
CA ARG A 283 18.98 17.96 -4.53
C ARG A 283 20.39 18.44 -4.19
N SER A 284 20.61 18.92 -2.97
CA SER A 284 21.88 19.47 -2.49
C SER A 284 22.78 18.42 -1.84
N GLY A 285 22.20 17.34 -1.30
CA GLY A 285 22.94 16.21 -0.73
C GLY A 285 23.39 15.20 -1.78
N GLN A 286 24.68 14.85 -1.80
CA GLN A 286 25.20 13.67 -2.49
C GLN A 286 25.33 12.54 -1.48
N ILE A 287 24.37 11.61 -1.44
CA ILE A 287 24.55 10.39 -0.64
C ILE A 287 25.38 9.40 -1.44
N SER A 288 26.60 9.09 -0.98
CA SER A 288 27.33 7.92 -1.44
C SER A 288 26.71 6.68 -0.81
N THR A 289 26.18 5.76 -1.62
CA THR A 289 25.79 4.45 -1.12
C THR A 289 26.32 3.34 -2.01
N ASN A 290 27.01 2.41 -1.35
CA ASN A 290 27.42 1.11 -1.87
C ASN A 290 26.25 0.13 -1.61
N LEU A 291 25.97 -0.78 -2.55
CA LEU A 291 25.12 -1.99 -2.43
C LEU A 291 23.58 -1.94 -2.59
N LEU A 292 22.92 -0.80 -2.82
CA LEU A 292 21.43 -0.80 -2.92
C LEU A 292 20.86 -1.50 -4.15
N GLN A 293 21.58 -1.54 -5.27
CA GLN A 293 21.07 -2.15 -6.52
C GLN A 293 20.96 -3.68 -6.49
N ALA A 294 21.53 -4.35 -5.48
CA ALA A 294 21.43 -5.79 -5.32
C ALA A 294 20.16 -6.24 -4.56
N VAL A 295 19.45 -5.32 -3.90
CA VAL A 295 18.34 -5.68 -2.98
C VAL A 295 17.10 -6.17 -3.74
N PHE A 296 16.74 -5.50 -4.82
CA PHE A 296 15.62 -5.88 -5.71
C PHE A 296 16.11 -6.44 -7.06
N GLY A 297 17.33 -6.10 -7.48
CA GLY A 297 17.96 -6.60 -8.71
C GLY A 297 18.60 -7.99 -8.64
N THR A 298 18.47 -8.73 -7.52
CA THR A 298 19.04 -10.10 -7.43
C THR A 298 18.25 -11.12 -8.22
N ALA A 299 16.96 -10.90 -8.51
CA ALA A 299 16.24 -11.68 -9.50
C ALA A 299 16.98 -11.66 -10.86
N THR A 300 17.50 -10.50 -11.26
CA THR A 300 18.18 -10.32 -12.55
C THR A 300 19.66 -10.71 -12.52
N CYS A 301 20.36 -10.65 -11.38
CA CYS A 301 21.73 -11.16 -11.31
C CYS A 301 21.79 -12.69 -11.16
N LEU A 302 20.76 -13.30 -10.59
CA LEU A 302 20.63 -14.76 -10.50
C LEU A 302 20.09 -15.38 -11.80
N TRP A 303 19.35 -14.63 -12.63
CA TRP A 303 18.76 -15.09 -13.89
C TRP A 303 19.25 -14.39 -15.16
N GLY A 304 20.23 -13.49 -15.05
CA GLY A 304 20.66 -12.60 -16.13
C GLY A 304 22.10 -12.78 -16.60
N ASN A 305 22.45 -12.07 -17.69
CA ASN A 305 23.79 -12.08 -18.30
C ASN A 305 24.77 -11.12 -17.60
N ARG A 306 26.07 -11.29 -17.87
CA ARG A 306 27.20 -10.58 -17.26
C ARG A 306 27.09 -9.04 -17.27
N ASN A 307 26.35 -8.45 -18.22
CA ASN A 307 26.18 -7.00 -18.32
C ASN A 307 25.19 -6.45 -17.27
N GLN A 308 24.24 -7.25 -16.80
CA GLN A 308 23.26 -6.87 -15.77
C GLN A 308 23.90 -6.76 -14.38
N CYS A 309 24.88 -7.62 -14.07
CA CYS A 309 25.67 -7.56 -12.84
C CYS A 309 26.70 -6.41 -12.82
N LEU A 310 27.26 -6.06 -13.99
CA LEU A 310 28.22 -4.97 -14.14
C LEU A 310 27.61 -3.57 -13.90
N GLY A 311 26.32 -3.39 -14.19
CA GLY A 311 25.59 -2.15 -13.92
C GLY A 311 25.62 -1.78 -12.43
N ALA A 312 25.38 -2.75 -11.54
CA ALA A 312 25.38 -2.57 -10.09
C ALA A 312 26.75 -2.14 -9.51
N ALA A 313 27.84 -2.62 -10.12
CA ALA A 313 29.21 -2.27 -9.71
C ALA A 313 29.63 -0.86 -10.15
N LEU A 314 29.13 -0.37 -11.30
CA LEU A 314 29.45 0.95 -11.85
C LEU A 314 28.72 2.12 -11.17
N GLN A 315 27.79 1.82 -10.26
CA GLN A 315 26.95 2.80 -9.57
C GLN A 315 27.48 3.23 -8.20
N GLN A 316 28.63 2.67 -7.80
CA GLN A 316 29.31 3.02 -6.57
C GLN A 316 29.88 4.45 -6.65
N GLY A 317 29.39 5.36 -5.82
CA GLY A 317 29.99 6.70 -5.64
C GLY A 317 29.38 7.86 -6.42
N LYS A 318 28.21 7.69 -7.06
CA LYS A 318 27.49 8.81 -7.71
C LYS A 318 26.48 9.45 -6.75
N GLY A 319 26.40 10.78 -6.74
CA GLY A 319 25.49 11.53 -5.88
C GLY A 319 24.02 11.27 -6.24
N ARG A 320 23.24 10.80 -5.27
CA ARG A 320 21.82 10.50 -5.41
C ARG A 320 20.97 11.56 -4.73
N ALA A 321 19.87 11.98 -5.37
CA ALA A 321 18.88 12.86 -4.76
C ALA A 321 18.26 12.17 -3.55
N TYR A 322 18.13 12.86 -2.43
CA TYR A 322 17.58 12.30 -1.21
C TYR A 322 16.14 12.73 -1.02
N GLY A 323 15.20 11.78 -1.01
CA GLY A 323 13.79 12.05 -0.81
C GLY A 323 13.33 11.56 0.56
N ARG A 324 12.68 12.43 1.33
CA ARG A 324 12.05 12.04 2.59
C ARG A 324 10.85 12.91 2.92
N TYR A 325 9.93 12.35 3.70
CA TYR A 325 9.05 13.16 4.52
C TYR A 325 9.86 13.96 5.54
N THR A 326 9.65 15.27 5.58
CA THR A 326 10.15 16.17 6.61
C THR A 326 9.00 16.66 7.46
N GLN A 327 9.22 16.71 8.78
CA GLN A 327 8.29 17.34 9.70
C GLN A 327 8.68 18.80 9.87
N ARG A 328 7.74 19.70 9.61
CA ARG A 328 7.88 21.16 9.74
C ARG A 328 6.69 21.72 10.51
N GLN A 329 6.80 22.95 10.97
CA GLN A 329 5.63 23.71 11.43
C GLN A 329 5.19 24.66 10.31
N LEU A 330 3.90 24.62 9.97
CA LEU A 330 3.27 25.53 9.02
C LEU A 330 2.38 26.49 9.79
N VAL A 331 2.59 27.79 9.57
CA VAL A 331 1.74 28.86 10.08
C VAL A 331 0.91 29.40 8.92
N LEU A 332 -0.41 29.31 9.05
CA LEU A 332 -1.36 29.78 8.05
C LEU A 332 -1.99 31.09 8.52
N HIS A 333 -1.97 32.11 7.67
CA HIS A 333 -2.58 33.41 7.93
C HIS A 333 -3.89 33.52 7.16
N CYS A 334 -5.02 33.42 7.87
CA CYS A 334 -6.33 33.29 7.24
C CYS A 334 -6.78 34.58 6.52
N SER A 335 -6.43 35.75 7.07
CA SER A 335 -6.91 37.04 6.57
C SER A 335 -6.34 37.42 5.20
N ASP A 336 -5.06 37.15 4.97
CA ASP A 336 -4.36 37.50 3.72
C ASP A 336 -4.12 36.29 2.81
N ARG A 337 -4.57 35.10 3.24
CA ARG A 337 -4.37 33.83 2.53
C ARG A 337 -2.90 33.60 2.21
N SER A 338 -2.05 33.81 3.21
CA SER A 338 -0.62 33.51 3.15
C SER A 338 -0.24 32.40 4.13
N PHE A 339 0.94 31.84 3.96
CA PHE A 339 1.50 30.84 4.86
C PHE A 339 3.01 31.02 4.99
N ASP A 340 3.53 30.49 6.08
CA ASP A 340 4.95 30.33 6.35
C ASP A 340 5.23 28.88 6.77
N VAL A 341 6.41 28.37 6.45
CA VAL A 341 6.91 27.09 6.94
C VAL A 341 8.17 27.38 7.71
N SER A 342 8.10 27.21 9.03
CA SER A 342 9.01 27.79 10.02
C SER A 342 10.48 27.32 9.97
N ASP A 343 10.92 26.65 8.91
CA ASP A 343 12.30 26.21 8.72
C ASP A 343 12.96 26.79 7.45
N ASP A 344 12.24 27.63 6.71
CA ASP A 344 12.81 28.34 5.58
C ASP A 344 12.85 29.85 5.92
N ASN A 345 14.00 30.50 5.75
CA ASN A 345 14.17 31.93 6.10
C ASN A 345 13.46 32.85 5.06
N PHE A 346 12.32 32.44 4.53
CA PHE A 346 11.60 33.17 3.49
C PHE A 346 10.45 34.02 4.07
N ASN A 347 10.04 35.02 3.31
CA ASN A 347 8.86 35.82 3.64
C ASN A 347 7.59 34.98 3.47
N LEU A 348 6.49 35.41 4.13
CA LEU A 348 5.14 34.88 3.91
C LEU A 348 4.83 34.69 2.43
N GLN A 349 4.44 33.48 2.07
CA GLN A 349 4.09 33.11 0.71
C GLN A 349 2.57 33.08 0.54
N PRO A 350 2.03 33.60 -0.58
CA PRO A 350 0.64 33.34 -0.93
C PRO A 350 0.36 31.83 -1.01
N ILE A 351 -0.79 31.37 -0.47
CA ILE A 351 -1.13 29.93 -0.42
C ILE A 351 -1.16 29.24 -1.80
N ASN A 352 -1.39 29.99 -2.88
CA ASN A 352 -1.40 29.47 -4.25
C ASN A 352 0.01 29.22 -4.82
N LYS A 353 1.06 29.67 -4.12
CA LYS A 353 2.46 29.35 -4.43
C LYS A 353 2.98 28.12 -3.69
N ASP A 354 2.16 27.51 -2.83
CA ASP A 354 2.53 26.23 -2.23
C ASP A 354 2.57 25.13 -3.32
N GLY A 355 3.77 24.73 -3.73
CA GLY A 355 3.97 23.68 -4.73
C GLY A 355 3.42 22.32 -4.33
N LYS A 356 3.09 22.10 -3.05
CA LYS A 356 2.39 20.90 -2.58
C LYS A 356 0.88 21.08 -2.46
N GLY A 357 0.37 22.31 -2.58
CA GLY A 357 -1.04 22.65 -2.45
C GLY A 357 -1.63 22.45 -1.05
N GLN A 358 -0.82 22.06 -0.06
CA GLN A 358 -1.25 21.79 1.31
C GLN A 358 -1.80 23.05 1.97
N ALA A 359 -1.14 24.19 1.81
CA ALA A 359 -1.57 25.47 2.39
C ALA A 359 -2.97 25.87 1.90
N ALA A 360 -3.27 25.63 0.62
CA ALA A 360 -4.60 25.90 0.07
C ALA A 360 -5.68 24.95 0.62
N VAL A 361 -5.34 23.68 0.85
CA VAL A 361 -6.23 22.70 1.48
C VAL A 361 -6.52 23.12 2.93
N LEU A 362 -5.50 23.44 3.71
CA LEU A 362 -5.64 23.91 5.10
C LEU A 362 -6.48 25.18 5.19
N ALA A 363 -6.25 26.14 4.29
CA ALA A 363 -7.00 27.40 4.21
C ALA A 363 -8.43 27.26 3.71
N GLY A 364 -8.82 26.14 3.10
CA GLY A 364 -10.21 25.84 2.79
C GLY A 364 -10.91 25.06 3.91
N ARG A 365 -10.14 24.47 4.82
CA ARG A 365 -10.65 23.65 5.93
C ARG A 365 -10.86 24.47 7.20
N ASP A 366 -9.88 25.29 7.55
CA ASP A 366 -9.76 25.92 8.87
C ASP A 366 -9.79 27.46 8.84
N CYS A 367 -9.77 28.02 7.63
CA CYS A 367 -10.18 29.39 7.30
C CYS A 367 -11.44 29.27 6.40
#